data_AF-C0ZT85-F1
#
_entry.id   AF-C0ZT85-F1
#
_cell.length_a   1.000
_cell.length_b   1.000
_cell.length_c   1.000
_cell.angle_alpha   90.00
_cell.angle_beta   90.00
_cell.angle_gamma   90.00
#
_symmetry.space_group_name_H-M   'P 1'
#
loop_
_entity.id
_entity.type
_entity.pdbx_description
1 polymer ?
#
loop_
_entity_poly.entity_id
_entity_poly.type
_entity_poly.pdbx_seq_one_letter_code
_entity_poly.pdbx_strand_id
1 'polypeptide(L)'
;MPKAVTLSTSAWIASFVVLAGIAGVVVTSLDDVRSALEESTARDNPGYSSTDISDAVTVVLAGSGGGALVLILLALMSLQLLRARKNAGRVMTAIVGALSIAAGLGFMSLVDGAADIGAGVLRWGPILYCVLVAVAAIAPFAPGVSAWLRVRR
;
A
#
# COMPACT_ATOMS: atom_id res chain seq x y z
N MET A 1 3.16 25.26 9.03
CA MET A 1 3.83 24.14 8.33
C MET A 1 3.87 24.45 6.84
N PRO A 2 4.90 24.00 6.09
CA PRO A 2 4.94 24.19 4.64
C PRO A 2 3.76 23.49 3.95
N LYS A 3 3.20 24.09 2.88
CA LYS A 3 2.10 23.49 2.09
C LYS A 3 2.43 22.06 1.62
N ALA A 4 3.70 21.81 1.29
CA ALA A 4 4.18 20.49 0.87
C ALA A 4 4.08 19.40 1.97
N VAL A 5 4.22 19.77 3.25
CA VAL A 5 4.03 18.83 4.37
C VAL A 5 2.54 18.50 4.55
N THR A 6 1.67 19.50 4.37
CA THR A 6 0.21 19.28 4.37
C THR A 6 -0.20 18.36 3.21
N LEU A 7 0.32 18.61 2.01
CA LEU A 7 0.08 17.76 0.83
C LEU A 7 0.55 16.31 1.05
N SER A 8 1.75 16.13 1.60
CA SER A 8 2.27 14.81 1.96
C SER A 8 1.35 14.09 2.94
N THR A 9 0.88 14.81 3.96
CA THR A 9 -0.03 14.25 4.97
C THR A 9 -1.38 13.87 4.37
N SER A 10 -1.99 14.73 3.54
CA SER A 10 -3.27 14.43 2.89
C SER A 10 -3.15 13.26 1.91
N ALA A 11 -2.03 13.15 1.20
CA ALA A 11 -1.78 12.05 0.28
C ALA A 11 -1.63 10.71 1.02
N TRP A 12 -0.95 10.68 2.17
CA TRP A 12 -0.92 9.50 3.04
C TRP A 12 -2.31 9.11 3.54
N ILE A 13 -3.08 10.08 4.05
CA ILE A 13 -4.45 9.81 4.52
C ILE A 13 -5.30 9.25 3.37
N ALA A 14 -5.25 9.86 2.19
CA ALA A 14 -5.95 9.37 1.02
C ALA A 14 -5.51 7.95 0.63
N SER A 15 -4.21 7.64 0.68
CA SER A 15 -3.72 6.28 0.40
C SER A 15 -4.26 5.26 1.40
N PHE A 16 -4.40 5.62 2.68
CA PHE A 16 -4.98 4.71 3.69
C PHE A 16 -6.46 4.48 3.45
N VAL A 17 -7.20 5.50 3.00
CA VAL A 17 -8.62 5.35 2.62
C VAL A 17 -8.74 4.42 1.41
N VAL A 18 -7.89 4.56 0.39
CA VAL A 18 -7.88 3.65 -0.76
C VAL A 18 -7.56 2.22 -0.33
N LEU A 19 -6.53 2.05 0.51
CA LEU A 19 -6.15 0.74 1.03
C LEU A 19 -7.28 0.10 1.86
N ALA A 20 -7.98 0.89 2.68
CA ALA A 20 -9.15 0.42 3.43
C ALA A 20 -10.31 0.03 2.50
N GLY A 21 -10.52 0.76 1.39
CA GLY A 21 -11.49 0.40 0.37
C GLY A 21 -11.16 -0.93 -0.30
N ILE A 22 -9.89 -1.13 -0.69
CA ILE A 22 -9.40 -2.41 -1.25
C ILE A 22 -9.62 -3.54 -0.24
N ALA A 23 -9.18 -3.36 1.01
CA ALA A 23 -9.36 -4.35 2.07
C ALA A 23 -10.85 -4.66 2.31
N GLY A 24 -11.71 -3.64 2.27
CA GLY A 24 -13.16 -3.80 2.36
C GLY A 24 -13.69 -4.73 1.27
N VAL A 25 -13.32 -4.48 0.00
CA VAL A 25 -13.73 -5.33 -1.13
C VAL A 25 -13.21 -6.77 -1.00
N VAL A 26 -11.95 -6.93 -0.58
CA VAL A 26 -11.36 -8.26 -0.36
C VAL A 26 -12.09 -9.01 0.74
N VAL A 27 -12.44 -8.35 1.85
CA VAL A 27 -13.16 -8.99 2.95
C VAL A 27 -14.61 -9.32 2.58
N THR A 28 -15.31 -8.43 1.86
CA THR A 28 -16.71 -8.68 1.46
C THR A 28 -16.84 -9.71 0.34
N SER A 29 -15.80 -9.89 -0.47
CA SER A 29 -15.77 -10.78 -1.64
C SER A 29 -14.69 -11.84 -1.48
N LEU A 30 -14.41 -12.26 -0.25
CA LEU A 30 -13.26 -13.09 0.10
C LEU A 30 -13.29 -14.44 -0.63
N ASP A 31 -14.45 -15.07 -0.71
CA ASP A 31 -14.62 -16.36 -1.38
C ASP A 31 -14.40 -16.23 -2.89
N ASP A 32 -14.91 -15.17 -3.52
CA ASP A 32 -14.72 -14.92 -4.95
C ASP A 32 -13.24 -14.62 -5.27
N VAL A 33 -12.59 -13.80 -4.44
CA VAL A 33 -11.15 -13.50 -4.57
C VAL A 33 -10.33 -14.76 -4.38
N ARG A 34 -10.61 -15.56 -3.35
CA ARG A 34 -9.91 -16.82 -3.10
C ARG A 34 -10.09 -17.79 -4.26
N SER A 35 -11.32 -17.96 -4.75
CA SER A 35 -11.62 -18.87 -5.86
C SER A 35 -10.88 -18.45 -7.13
N ALA A 36 -10.86 -17.15 -7.46
CA ALA A 36 -10.14 -16.64 -8.63
C ALA A 36 -8.62 -16.86 -8.52
N LEU A 37 -8.05 -16.67 -7.31
CA LEU A 37 -6.64 -16.91 -7.02
C LEU A 37 -6.27 -18.40 -7.05
N GLU A 38 -7.15 -19.27 -6.55
CA GLU A 38 -6.97 -20.72 -6.62
C GLU A 38 -7.01 -21.20 -8.07
N GLU A 39 -7.94 -20.69 -8.89
CA GLU A 39 -8.02 -21.03 -10.32
C GLU A 39 -6.77 -20.57 -11.08
N SER A 40 -6.31 -19.33 -10.85
CA SER A 40 -5.09 -18.82 -11.49
C SER A 40 -3.86 -19.62 -11.07
N THR A 41 -3.73 -19.93 -9.76
CA THR A 41 -2.59 -20.68 -9.23
C THR A 41 -2.58 -22.12 -9.74
N ALA A 42 -3.74 -22.77 -9.82
CA ALA A 42 -3.89 -24.12 -10.36
C ALA A 42 -3.53 -24.19 -11.84
N ARG A 43 -3.88 -23.15 -12.63
CA ARG A 43 -3.50 -23.04 -14.04
C ARG A 43 -1.99 -22.97 -14.22
N ASP A 44 -1.31 -22.22 -13.34
CA ASP A 44 0.14 -22.07 -13.38
C ASP A 44 0.90 -23.26 -12.77
N ASN A 45 0.24 -24.06 -11.92
CA ASN A 45 0.84 -25.16 -11.14
C ASN A 45 -0.01 -26.45 -11.20
N PRO A 46 -0.16 -27.09 -12.37
CA PRO A 46 -1.10 -28.19 -12.58
C PRO A 46 -0.76 -29.50 -11.83
N GLY A 47 0.45 -29.62 -11.25
CA GLY A 47 0.90 -30.79 -10.50
C GLY A 47 0.66 -30.72 -8.98
N TYR A 48 0.16 -29.59 -8.47
CA TYR A 48 -0.07 -29.40 -7.03
C TYR A 48 -1.49 -29.82 -6.62
N SER A 49 -1.63 -30.27 -5.38
CA SER A 49 -2.94 -30.63 -4.84
C SER A 49 -3.79 -29.37 -4.61
N SER A 50 -5.11 -29.50 -4.75
CA SER A 50 -6.05 -28.39 -4.51
C SER A 50 -5.95 -27.85 -3.07
N THR A 51 -5.65 -28.71 -2.10
CA THR A 51 -5.48 -28.30 -0.69
C THR A 51 -4.24 -27.43 -0.51
N ASP A 52 -3.10 -27.81 -1.11
CA ASP A 52 -1.86 -27.01 -1.01
C ASP A 52 -2.03 -25.62 -1.63
N ILE A 53 -2.74 -25.54 -2.76
CA ILE A 53 -3.05 -24.28 -3.44
C ILE A 53 -3.93 -23.39 -2.54
N SER A 54 -4.96 -23.98 -1.95
CA SER A 54 -5.92 -23.26 -1.09
C SER A 54 -5.27 -22.71 0.20
N ASP A 55 -4.40 -23.50 0.83
CA ASP A 55 -3.62 -23.07 2.00
C ASP A 55 -2.63 -21.98 1.63
N ALA A 56 -1.93 -22.10 0.49
CA ALA A 56 -1.00 -21.10 0.01
C ALA A 56 -1.69 -19.74 -0.24
N VAL A 57 -2.83 -19.74 -0.94
CA VAL A 57 -3.62 -18.52 -1.20
C VAL A 57 -4.05 -17.86 0.11
N THR A 58 -4.50 -18.65 1.08
CA THR A 58 -4.92 -18.15 2.40
C THR A 58 -3.77 -17.49 3.15
N VAL A 59 -2.60 -18.13 3.19
CA VAL A 59 -1.40 -17.59 3.85
C VAL A 59 -0.94 -16.30 3.17
N VAL A 60 -0.96 -16.24 1.83
CA VAL A 60 -0.57 -15.04 1.07
C VAL A 60 -1.54 -13.89 1.34
N LEU A 61 -2.86 -14.14 1.36
CA LEU A 61 -3.85 -13.11 1.67
C LEU A 61 -3.64 -12.55 3.08
N ALA A 62 -3.52 -13.42 4.08
CA ALA A 62 -3.27 -13.03 5.47
C ALA A 62 -1.94 -12.26 5.61
N GLY A 63 -0.88 -12.75 4.95
CA GLY A 63 0.44 -12.10 4.91
C GLY A 63 0.40 -10.71 4.28
N SER A 64 -0.35 -10.54 3.18
CA SER A 64 -0.50 -9.24 2.50
C SER A 64 -1.23 -8.22 3.37
N GLY A 65 -2.30 -8.63 4.07
CA GLY A 65 -3.00 -7.79 5.03
C GLY A 65 -2.12 -7.37 6.20
N GLY A 66 -1.36 -8.32 6.77
CA GLY A 66 -0.38 -8.03 7.82
C GLY A 66 0.72 -7.07 7.36
N GLY A 67 1.28 -7.29 6.16
CA GLY A 67 2.29 -6.41 5.57
C GLY A 67 1.77 -4.98 5.36
N ALA A 68 0.53 -4.83 4.92
CA ALA A 68 -0.10 -3.52 4.75
C ALA A 68 -0.24 -2.77 6.08
N LEU A 69 -0.63 -3.45 7.16
CA LEU A 69 -0.69 -2.84 8.50
C LEU A 69 0.68 -2.34 8.98
N VAL A 70 1.73 -3.13 8.76
CA VAL A 70 3.10 -2.72 9.10
C VAL A 70 3.49 -1.46 8.34
N LEU A 71 3.21 -1.40 7.04
CA LEU A 71 3.49 -0.21 6.22
C LEU A 71 2.71 1.02 6.69
N ILE A 72 1.45 0.88 7.07
CA ILE A 72 0.64 1.96 7.66
C ILE A 72 1.31 2.50 8.93
N LEU A 73 1.71 1.62 9.85
CA LEU A 73 2.35 2.03 11.11
C LEU A 73 3.67 2.78 10.86
N LEU A 74 4.49 2.28 9.93
CA LEU A 74 5.74 2.95 9.55
C LEU A 74 5.48 4.30 8.88
N ALA A 75 4.46 4.41 8.03
CA ALA A 75 4.07 5.66 7.39
C ALA A 75 3.60 6.70 8.43
N LEU A 76 2.75 6.30 9.37
CA LEU A 76 2.32 7.13 10.50
C LEU A 76 3.51 7.59 11.35
N MET A 77 4.44 6.68 11.66
CA MET A 77 5.65 7.02 12.40
C MET A 77 6.52 8.04 11.62
N SER A 78 6.67 7.87 10.31
CA SER A 78 7.40 8.84 9.46
C SER A 78 6.77 10.24 9.49
N LEU A 79 5.43 10.31 9.47
CA LEU A 79 4.68 11.56 9.58
C LEU A 79 4.86 12.22 10.95
N GLN A 80 4.84 11.45 12.03
CA GLN A 80 5.10 11.98 13.39
C GLN A 80 6.52 12.57 13.49
N LEU A 81 7.53 11.89 12.93
CA LEU A 81 8.90 12.40 12.86
C LEU A 81 8.99 13.69 12.03
N LEU A 82 8.27 13.76 10.91
CA LEU A 82 8.22 14.95 10.06
C LEU A 82 7.52 16.12 10.77
N ARG A 83 6.43 15.87 11.50
CA ARG A 83 5.74 16.85 12.35
C ARG A 83 6.64 17.36 13.48
N ALA A 84 7.46 16.48 14.06
CA ALA A 84 8.49 16.82 15.03
C ALA A 84 9.70 17.56 14.44
N ARG A 85 9.67 17.90 13.14
CA ARG A 85 10.74 18.58 12.37
C ARG A 85 12.06 17.81 12.33
N LYS A 86 12.03 16.48 12.40
CA LYS A 86 13.23 15.65 12.31
C LYS A 86 13.55 15.32 10.85
N ASN A 87 14.80 15.50 10.43
CA ASN A 87 15.26 15.10 9.08
C ASN A 87 15.07 13.60 8.82
N ALA A 88 15.16 12.76 9.87
CA ALA A 88 14.86 11.34 9.80
C ALA A 88 13.45 11.06 9.26
N GLY A 89 12.48 11.96 9.49
CA GLY A 89 11.13 11.86 8.94
C GLY A 89 11.14 11.82 7.40
N ARG A 90 11.91 12.69 6.73
CA ARG A 90 11.98 12.72 5.26
C ARG A 90 12.52 11.42 4.67
N VAL A 91 13.61 10.91 5.24
CA VAL A 91 14.23 9.67 4.78
C VAL A 91 13.28 8.50 5.01
N MET A 92 12.66 8.44 6.19
CA MET A 92 11.69 7.38 6.52
C MET A 92 10.48 7.40 5.59
N THR A 93 9.92 8.59 5.28
CA THR A 93 8.78 8.68 4.36
C THR A 93 9.15 8.24 2.94
N ALA A 94 10.38 8.48 2.48
CA ALA A 94 10.85 7.98 1.19
C ALA A 94 11.00 6.46 1.17
N ILE A 95 11.63 5.87 2.19
CA ILE A 95 11.82 4.42 2.31
C ILE A 95 10.46 3.71 2.37
N VAL A 96 9.58 4.17 3.26
CA VAL A 96 8.24 3.58 3.42
C VAL A 96 7.43 3.76 2.13
N GLY A 97 7.56 4.90 1.46
CA GLY A 97 6.93 5.13 0.16
C GLY A 97 7.40 4.12 -0.90
N ALA A 98 8.69 3.89 -1.02
CA ALA A 98 9.24 2.91 -1.96
C ALA A 98 8.77 1.48 -1.66
N LEU A 99 8.82 1.07 -0.39
CA LEU A 99 8.31 -0.24 0.04
C LEU A 99 6.81 -0.40 -0.21
N SER A 100 6.04 0.66 0.01
CA SER A 100 4.60 0.68 -0.22
C SER A 100 4.25 0.57 -1.70
N ILE A 101 5.00 1.23 -2.59
CA ILE A 101 4.82 1.08 -4.04
C ILE A 101 5.16 -0.35 -4.48
N ALA A 102 6.29 -0.90 -4.02
CA ALA A 102 6.66 -2.28 -4.33
C ALA A 102 5.60 -3.29 -3.86
N ALA A 103 5.07 -3.10 -2.65
CA ALA A 103 3.98 -3.93 -2.12
C ALA A 103 2.68 -3.76 -2.92
N GLY A 104 2.32 -2.53 -3.33
CA GLY A 104 1.14 -2.26 -4.14
C GLY A 104 1.22 -2.91 -5.53
N LEU A 105 2.39 -2.85 -6.16
CA LEU A 105 2.65 -3.53 -7.43
C LEU A 105 2.63 -5.06 -7.27
N GLY A 106 3.25 -5.59 -6.21
CA GLY A 106 3.19 -7.02 -5.90
C GLY A 106 1.76 -7.50 -5.65
N PHE A 107 0.96 -6.73 -4.91
CA PHE A 107 -0.45 -7.01 -4.70
C PHE A 107 -1.24 -7.00 -6.02
N MET A 108 -0.93 -6.08 -6.93
CA MET A 108 -1.58 -6.01 -8.24
C MET A 108 -1.36 -7.30 -9.05
N SER A 109 -0.15 -7.88 -9.01
CA SER A 109 0.12 -9.19 -9.61
C SER A 109 -0.62 -10.32 -8.91
N LEU A 110 -0.80 -10.25 -7.59
CA LEU A 110 -1.56 -11.24 -6.85
C LEU A 110 -3.04 -11.21 -7.28
N VAL A 111 -3.69 -10.05 -7.29
CA VAL A 111 -5.13 -9.96 -7.56
C VAL A 111 -5.50 -9.90 -9.06
N ASP A 112 -4.57 -10.16 -9.97
CA ASP A 112 -4.82 -10.04 -11.42
C ASP A 112 -5.96 -10.97 -11.89
N GLY A 113 -6.01 -12.20 -11.36
CA GLY A 113 -7.13 -13.13 -11.61
C GLY A 113 -8.47 -12.67 -11.04
N ALA A 114 -8.46 -11.72 -10.11
CA ALA A 114 -9.62 -11.16 -9.42
C ALA A 114 -9.88 -9.69 -9.81
N ALA A 115 -9.23 -9.17 -10.86
CA ALA A 115 -9.16 -7.73 -11.14
C ALA A 115 -10.54 -7.07 -11.36
N ASP A 116 -11.50 -7.82 -11.90
CA ASP A 116 -12.85 -7.33 -12.21
C ASP A 116 -13.82 -7.41 -11.00
N ILE A 117 -13.42 -8.05 -9.90
CA ILE A 117 -14.24 -8.14 -8.68
C ILE A 117 -14.39 -6.75 -8.03
N GLY A 118 -15.59 -6.49 -7.50
CA GLY A 118 -15.89 -5.23 -6.81
C GLY A 118 -15.88 -4.02 -7.74
N ALA A 119 -16.48 -4.14 -8.94
CA ALA A 119 -16.57 -3.08 -9.94
C ALA A 119 -15.21 -2.54 -10.43
N GLY A 120 -14.17 -3.39 -10.45
CA GLY A 120 -12.82 -3.01 -10.88
C GLY A 120 -12.02 -2.24 -9.82
N VAL A 121 -12.45 -2.25 -8.55
CA VAL A 121 -11.67 -1.67 -7.44
C VAL A 121 -10.32 -2.37 -7.28
N LEU A 122 -10.25 -3.69 -7.49
CA LEU A 122 -8.99 -4.42 -7.43
C LEU A 122 -8.05 -4.10 -8.61
N ARG A 123 -8.61 -3.71 -9.75
CA ARG A 123 -7.84 -3.25 -10.91
C ARG A 123 -7.26 -1.85 -10.73
N TRP A 124 -8.06 -0.90 -10.28
CA TRP A 124 -7.66 0.53 -10.23
C TRP A 124 -7.14 0.98 -8.86
N GLY A 125 -7.58 0.33 -7.78
CA GLY A 125 -7.22 0.65 -6.40
C GLY A 125 -5.71 0.62 -6.16
N PRO A 126 -4.99 -0.45 -6.51
CA PRO A 126 -3.54 -0.53 -6.32
C PRO A 126 -2.78 0.57 -7.07
N ILE A 127 -3.22 0.92 -8.28
CA ILE A 127 -2.63 2.01 -9.06
C ILE A 127 -2.82 3.35 -8.33
N LEU A 128 -4.05 3.66 -7.92
CA LEU A 128 -4.36 4.89 -7.20
C LEU A 128 -3.58 4.98 -5.89
N TYR A 129 -3.48 3.88 -5.15
CA TYR A 129 -2.66 3.77 -3.96
C TYR A 129 -1.20 4.13 -4.24
N CYS A 130 -0.57 3.51 -5.24
CA CYS A 130 0.81 3.79 -5.63
C CYS A 130 1.05 5.26 -6.00
N VAL A 131 0.13 5.87 -6.75
CA VAL A 131 0.22 7.29 -7.13
C VAL A 131 0.16 8.19 -5.89
N LEU A 132 -0.79 7.94 -4.98
CA LEU A 132 -0.94 8.72 -3.74
C LEU A 132 0.30 8.58 -2.85
N VAL A 133 0.82 7.36 -2.70
CA VAL A 133 2.05 7.09 -1.96
C VAL A 133 3.26 7.82 -2.57
N ALA A 134 3.39 7.83 -3.90
CA ALA A 134 4.47 8.55 -4.58
C ALA A 134 4.39 10.06 -4.29
N VAL A 135 3.21 10.66 -4.39
CA VAL A 135 2.99 12.07 -4.03
C VAL A 135 3.35 12.31 -2.56
N ALA A 136 2.92 11.41 -1.68
CA ALA A 136 3.18 11.51 -0.25
C ALA A 136 4.67 11.44 0.11
N ALA A 137 5.43 10.60 -0.60
CA ALA A 137 6.86 10.40 -0.41
C ALA A 137 7.72 11.51 -1.02
N ILE A 138 7.30 12.09 -2.16
CA ILE A 138 8.07 13.11 -2.88
C ILE A 138 7.85 14.52 -2.31
N ALA A 139 6.63 14.85 -1.89
CA ALA A 139 6.28 16.19 -1.41
C ALA A 139 7.20 16.73 -0.28
N PRO A 140 7.65 15.94 0.70
CA PRO A 140 8.61 16.37 1.72
C PRO A 140 9.98 16.81 1.17
N PHE A 141 10.31 16.52 -0.09
CA PHE A 141 11.55 16.93 -0.73
C PHE A 141 11.53 18.33 -1.35
N ALA A 142 10.37 19.01 -1.34
CA ALA A 142 10.26 20.36 -1.84
C ALA A 142 11.22 21.35 -1.11
N PRO A 143 11.80 22.35 -1.82
CA PRO A 143 12.80 23.26 -1.25
C PRO A 143 12.34 23.98 0.03
N GLY A 144 11.05 24.33 0.11
CA GLY A 144 10.45 25.00 1.27
C GLY A 144 10.45 24.14 2.55
N VAL A 145 10.50 22.81 2.44
CA VAL A 145 10.59 21.91 3.60
C VAL A 145 12.02 21.89 4.15
N SER A 146 13.04 21.89 3.27
CA SER A 146 14.45 21.97 3.65
C SER A 146 14.80 23.25 4.42
N ALA A 147 14.18 24.37 4.04
CA ALA A 147 14.31 25.64 4.77
C ALA A 147 13.65 25.54 6.16
N TRP A 148 12.41 25.04 6.21
CA TRP A 148 11.65 24.91 7.45
C TRP A 148 12.27 23.97 8.49
N LEU A 149 12.92 22.87 8.05
CA LEU A 149 13.63 21.95 8.94
C LEU A 149 14.92 22.56 9.52
N ARG A 150 15.57 23.48 8.80
CA ARG A 150 16.81 24.15 9.26
C ARG A 150 16.58 25.22 10.33
N VAL A 151 15.43 25.89 10.33
CA VAL A 151 15.09 26.98 11.29
C VAL A 151 15.04 26.53 12.76
N ARG A 152 15.13 25.22 13.04
CA ARG A 152 15.18 24.67 14.41
C ARG A 152 16.54 24.10 14.82
N ARG A 153 17.55 24.15 13.96
CA ARG A 153 18.96 23.94 14.35
C ARG A 153 19.54 25.27 14.79
#